data_AF-A0A8H3A4U7-F1
#
_entry.id   AF-A0A8H3A4U7-F1
#
_cell.length_a   1.000
_cell.length_b   1.000
_cell.length_c   1.000
_cell.angle_alpha   90.00
_cell.angle_beta   90.00
_cell.angle_gamma   90.00
#
_symmetry.space_group_name_H-M   'P 1'
#
loop_
_entity.id
_entity.type
_entity.pdbx_description
1 polymer ?
#
loop_
_entity_poly.entity_id
_entity_poly.type
_entity_poly.pdbx_seq_one_letter_code
_entity_poly.pdbx_strand_id
1 'polypeptide(L)'
;MGIDLDRHHVKKGNRTAPKSEDPYLLLLVKLYRFLARRTDAKFNKVILRRLFLSKINKPPISLSRIIKETSTYPDAANKIVVTVAPVTDDNRQLTVPKLTIAALRFTRAARERILNAGGEVLTLDQLALKAPTGANTILLRGKRNTREAVKHFGMGPHKNKKPYTISKGRKVSANASKTLRIRASSSALAILFFVLTLSTVSSTTGTPYFTLIMIIDALLGVSASMLSVAVVALAALFGPAAMQACFAGQAAVGVVVSFVQFMGAVIANDSPDGDSAKPGPTVVFFGLATAFVLFSLIAHSVLLRTPEYTEVVQKWEAGKVLLVEEPGGTVYVDDDEQGRDVEDERRGILSSADDLGVEVPQVKGRVSIWEIAKINKLYNLAVGFCFAVTLSVFPPITAYVAPTSSSMFTPSTFIAFHFLVFNVGDYLGRFACAYPMFQFWKRKQLASYSLSRVLFIPLILMCNVRAPGMGLDKTPLFNSDFIFFFLVFLLGFTNGHCCGLCMMSAPSTEHNGRIRSEQVDTAAMVAQFSLVGGLAAGSAASFAVRRMVCGCNPFLG
;
A
#
# COMPACT_ATOMS: atom_id res chain seq x y z
N MET A 1 56.38 -41.61 2.35
CA MET A 1 55.20 -41.98 1.54
C MET A 1 53.97 -41.36 2.19
N GLY A 2 53.29 -40.44 1.51
CA GLY A 2 51.95 -40.00 1.91
C GLY A 2 50.91 -40.96 1.34
N ILE A 3 49.95 -41.38 2.15
CA ILE A 3 48.79 -42.16 1.69
C ILE A 3 47.77 -41.16 1.14
N ASP A 4 47.43 -41.27 -0.14
CA ASP A 4 46.36 -40.49 -0.75
C ASP A 4 45.00 -40.98 -0.21
N LEU A 5 44.25 -40.10 0.41
CA LEU A 5 42.94 -40.40 1.00
C LEU A 5 41.87 -39.63 0.22
N ASP A 6 40.87 -40.33 -0.31
CA ASP A 6 39.73 -39.73 -1.03
C ASP A 6 39.03 -38.59 -0.26
N ARG A 7 39.08 -38.61 1.09
CA ARG A 7 38.62 -37.54 1.97
C ARG A 7 39.41 -37.48 3.27
N HIS A 8 39.93 -36.30 3.61
CA HIS A 8 40.69 -36.06 4.86
C HIS A 8 39.91 -36.30 6.17
N HIS A 9 38.57 -36.25 6.17
CA HIS A 9 37.75 -36.49 7.36
C HIS A 9 36.48 -37.29 7.05
N VAL A 10 36.41 -38.54 7.51
CA VAL A 10 35.20 -39.36 7.47
C VAL A 10 34.31 -39.03 8.67
N LYS A 11 33.45 -38.01 8.55
CA LYS A 11 32.47 -37.67 9.59
C LYS A 11 31.26 -38.60 9.52
N LYS A 12 30.93 -39.29 10.62
CA LYS A 12 29.69 -40.08 10.75
C LYS A 12 28.53 -39.17 11.18
N GLY A 13 27.45 -39.12 10.38
CA GLY A 13 26.29 -38.26 10.64
C GLY A 13 25.30 -38.76 11.70
N ASN A 14 25.50 -39.95 12.27
CA ASN A 14 24.58 -40.56 13.22
C ASN A 14 24.98 -40.24 14.67
N ARG A 15 23.98 -39.93 15.52
CA ARG A 15 24.19 -39.76 16.96
C ARG A 15 24.50 -41.10 17.62
N THR A 16 25.50 -41.11 18.50
CA THR A 16 25.91 -42.28 19.30
C THR A 16 25.37 -42.25 20.73
N ALA A 17 24.91 -41.09 21.19
CA ALA A 17 24.34 -40.83 22.51
C ALA A 17 23.22 -39.76 22.42
N PRO A 18 22.28 -39.70 23.38
CA PRO A 18 21.36 -38.58 23.48
C PRO A 18 22.13 -37.31 23.90
N LYS A 19 21.66 -36.13 23.48
CA LYS A 19 22.18 -34.83 23.95
C LYS A 19 21.58 -34.41 25.31
N SER A 20 20.49 -35.05 25.72
CA SER A 20 19.75 -34.72 26.94
C SER A 20 20.45 -35.29 28.18
N GLU A 21 20.48 -34.52 29.26
CA GLU A 21 21.06 -34.90 30.55
C GLU A 21 20.03 -35.54 31.51
N ASP A 22 18.77 -35.67 31.08
CA ASP A 22 17.71 -36.35 31.83
C ASP A 22 18.15 -37.76 32.28
N PRO A 23 18.28 -38.02 33.60
CA PRO A 23 18.79 -39.27 34.12
C PRO A 23 17.90 -40.46 33.75
N TYR A 24 16.58 -40.28 33.65
CA TYR A 24 15.66 -41.37 33.29
C TYR A 24 15.85 -41.80 31.83
N LEU A 25 16.04 -40.83 30.92
CA LEU A 25 16.35 -41.12 29.54
C LEU A 25 17.73 -41.81 29.40
N LEU A 26 18.73 -41.41 30.19
CA LEU A 26 20.05 -42.04 30.19
C LEU A 26 19.99 -43.49 30.70
N LEU A 27 19.19 -43.77 31.73
CA LEU A 27 18.94 -45.13 32.21
C LEU A 27 18.25 -46.00 31.16
N LEU A 28 17.22 -45.49 30.49
CA LEU A 28 16.58 -46.20 29.37
C LEU A 28 17.55 -46.45 28.21
N VAL A 29 18.43 -45.49 27.91
CA VAL A 29 19.49 -45.68 26.92
C VAL A 29 20.46 -46.78 27.36
N LYS A 30 20.87 -46.82 28.63
CA LYS A 30 21.75 -47.86 29.17
C LYS A 30 21.10 -49.24 29.04
N LEU A 31 19.82 -49.36 29.38
CA LEU A 31 19.01 -50.57 29.23
C LEU A 31 18.94 -51.03 27.76
N TYR A 32 18.49 -50.17 26.85
CA TYR A 32 18.35 -50.54 25.44
C TYR A 32 19.71 -50.71 24.72
N ARG A 33 20.79 -50.11 25.23
CA ARG A 33 22.17 -50.38 24.76
C ARG A 33 22.63 -51.77 25.18
N PHE A 34 22.28 -52.21 26.38
CA PHE A 34 22.51 -53.58 26.83
C PHE A 34 21.71 -54.56 25.97
N LEU A 35 20.40 -54.34 25.81
CA LEU A 35 19.52 -55.20 25.01
C LEU A 35 19.96 -55.26 23.54
N ALA A 36 20.26 -54.13 22.90
CA ALA A 36 20.66 -54.10 21.50
C ALA A 36 22.01 -54.79 21.21
N ARG A 37 22.84 -54.97 22.24
CA ARG A 37 24.12 -55.70 22.16
C ARG A 37 23.98 -57.19 22.50
N ARG A 38 23.11 -57.52 23.47
CA ARG A 38 22.93 -58.90 23.97
C ARG A 38 21.81 -59.66 23.25
N THR A 39 20.95 -58.98 22.51
CA THR A 39 19.90 -59.58 21.68
C THR A 39 20.15 -59.26 20.22
N ASP A 40 19.84 -60.20 19.32
CA ASP A 40 19.93 -59.99 17.87
C ASP A 40 18.71 -59.27 17.28
N ALA A 41 17.78 -58.82 18.13
CA ALA A 41 16.56 -58.15 17.72
C ALA A 41 16.84 -56.75 17.11
N LYS A 42 16.49 -56.58 15.83
CA LYS A 42 16.57 -55.27 15.13
C LYS A 42 15.72 -54.21 15.82
N PHE A 43 14.64 -54.60 16.49
CA PHE A 43 13.76 -53.73 17.28
C PHE A 43 14.54 -52.90 18.30
N ASN A 44 15.38 -53.54 19.13
CA ASN A 44 16.16 -52.87 20.17
C ASN A 44 17.17 -51.87 19.58
N LYS A 45 17.79 -52.21 18.45
CA LYS A 45 18.67 -51.28 17.69
C LYS A 45 17.91 -50.07 17.16
N VAL A 46 16.63 -50.20 16.83
CA VAL A 46 15.77 -49.08 16.39
C VAL A 46 15.33 -48.23 17.58
N ILE A 47 14.88 -48.83 18.68
CA ILE A 47 14.49 -48.09 19.90
C ILE A 47 15.67 -47.28 20.42
N LEU A 48 16.86 -47.89 20.54
CA LEU A 48 18.08 -47.21 20.97
C LEU A 48 18.40 -45.99 20.10
N ARG A 49 18.37 -46.16 18.77
CA ARG A 49 18.56 -45.04 17.83
C ARG A 49 17.50 -43.95 17.99
N ARG A 50 16.25 -44.33 18.27
CA ARG A 50 15.15 -43.37 18.48
C ARG A 50 15.31 -42.62 19.80
N LEU A 51 15.84 -43.23 20.86
CA LEU A 51 16.11 -42.54 22.12
C LEU A 51 17.13 -41.39 21.94
N PHE A 52 18.12 -41.56 21.05
CA PHE A 52 19.15 -40.54 20.73
C PHE A 52 18.62 -39.33 19.95
N LEU A 53 17.44 -39.45 19.33
CA LEU A 53 16.88 -38.39 18.49
C LEU A 53 16.55 -37.14 19.31
N SER A 54 16.68 -35.98 18.68
CA SER A 54 16.22 -34.69 19.24
C SER A 54 14.69 -34.63 19.34
N LYS A 55 14.17 -33.73 20.17
CA LYS A 55 12.72 -33.49 20.33
C LYS A 55 12.01 -33.27 19.00
N ILE A 56 12.60 -32.50 18.09
CA ILE A 56 12.10 -32.26 16.73
C ILE A 56 11.91 -33.56 15.94
N ASN A 57 12.81 -34.53 16.11
CA ASN A 57 12.78 -35.82 15.43
C ASN A 57 11.98 -36.90 16.20
N LYS A 58 11.44 -36.55 17.37
CA LYS A 58 10.49 -37.33 18.19
C LYS A 58 9.16 -36.56 18.32
N PRO A 59 8.47 -36.26 17.21
CA PRO A 59 7.21 -35.51 17.26
C PRO A 59 6.13 -36.30 18.03
N PRO A 60 5.22 -35.61 18.74
CA PRO A 60 4.10 -36.25 19.43
C PRO A 60 3.23 -37.06 18.46
N ILE A 61 2.58 -38.10 18.98
CA ILE A 61 1.59 -38.90 18.26
C ILE A 61 0.23 -38.78 18.95
N SER A 62 -0.84 -38.57 18.19
CA SER A 62 -2.20 -38.48 18.72
C SER A 62 -2.86 -39.86 18.82
N LEU A 63 -3.81 -40.04 19.74
CA LEU A 63 -4.63 -41.25 19.84
C LEU A 63 -5.35 -41.60 18.53
N SER A 64 -5.96 -40.61 17.88
CA SER A 64 -6.62 -40.78 16.57
C SER A 64 -5.71 -41.42 15.53
N ARG A 65 -4.44 -41.02 15.52
CA ARG A 65 -3.46 -41.59 14.61
C ARG A 65 -3.06 -43.00 15.01
N ILE A 66 -2.84 -43.25 16.30
CA ILE A 66 -2.55 -44.61 16.77
C ILE A 66 -3.66 -45.55 16.32
N ILE A 67 -4.92 -45.18 16.52
CA ILE A 67 -6.09 -45.98 16.12
C ILE A 67 -6.09 -46.23 14.61
N LYS A 68 -5.91 -45.19 13.80
CA LYS A 68 -5.89 -45.31 12.32
C LYS A 68 -4.76 -46.19 11.79
N GLU A 69 -3.56 -46.08 12.35
CA GLU A 69 -2.41 -46.89 11.92
C GLU A 69 -2.53 -48.32 12.45
N THR A 70 -3.21 -48.51 13.57
CA THR A 70 -3.45 -49.81 14.20
C THR A 70 -4.57 -50.58 13.49
N SER A 71 -5.60 -49.90 12.98
CA SER A 71 -6.68 -50.54 12.19
C SER A 71 -6.22 -51.18 10.89
N THR A 72 -5.03 -50.81 10.39
CA THR A 72 -4.42 -51.47 9.23
C THR A 72 -3.94 -52.89 9.55
N TYR A 73 -3.80 -53.25 10.83
CA TYR A 73 -3.36 -54.57 11.27
C TYR A 73 -4.55 -55.38 11.83
N PRO A 74 -4.85 -56.57 11.26
CA PRO A 74 -5.98 -57.38 11.71
C PRO A 74 -5.84 -57.88 13.16
N ASP A 75 -4.62 -58.17 13.63
CA ASP A 75 -4.32 -58.62 15.01
C ASP A 75 -3.89 -57.48 15.94
N ALA A 76 -4.38 -56.28 15.69
CA ALA A 76 -4.04 -55.08 16.45
C ALA A 76 -4.24 -55.21 17.97
N ALA A 77 -5.32 -55.86 18.40
CA ALA A 77 -5.71 -55.96 19.80
C ALA A 77 -4.69 -56.75 20.66
N ASN A 78 -3.98 -57.69 20.04
CA ASN A 78 -2.99 -58.55 20.72
C ASN A 78 -1.56 -58.00 20.65
N LYS A 79 -1.37 -56.84 20.00
CA LYS A 79 -0.06 -56.24 19.79
C LYS A 79 0.14 -55.01 20.66
N ILE A 80 1.36 -54.83 21.16
CA ILE A 80 1.72 -53.66 21.93
C ILE A 80 2.16 -52.54 20.97
N VAL A 81 1.47 -51.40 21.01
CA VAL A 81 1.85 -50.24 20.21
C VAL A 81 3.00 -49.51 20.91
N VAL A 82 4.13 -49.36 20.24
CA VAL A 82 5.34 -48.75 20.82
C VAL A 82 5.64 -47.43 20.12
N THR A 83 5.79 -46.35 20.90
CA THR A 83 6.21 -45.05 20.38
C THR A 83 7.27 -44.39 21.26
N VAL A 84 8.44 -44.08 20.69
CA VAL A 84 9.51 -43.32 21.37
C VAL A 84 9.27 -41.80 21.22
N ALA A 85 8.10 -41.34 21.65
CA ALA A 85 7.64 -39.95 21.60
C ALA A 85 6.49 -39.76 22.63
N PRO A 86 6.11 -38.52 22.98
CA PRO A 86 4.93 -38.29 23.80
C PRO A 86 3.64 -38.64 23.04
N VAL A 87 2.70 -39.27 23.74
CA VAL A 87 1.35 -39.55 23.25
C VAL A 87 0.39 -38.48 23.75
N THR A 88 -0.37 -37.86 22.84
CA THR A 88 -1.32 -36.78 23.11
C THR A 88 -2.75 -37.21 22.83
N ASP A 89 -3.71 -36.62 23.55
CA ASP A 89 -5.12 -36.84 23.29
C ASP A 89 -5.56 -36.19 21.97
N ASP A 90 -6.67 -36.68 21.43
CA ASP A 90 -7.40 -36.06 20.32
C ASP A 90 -8.90 -36.13 20.62
N ASN A 91 -9.46 -35.01 21.08
CA ASN A 91 -10.86 -34.90 21.50
C ASN A 91 -11.85 -35.18 20.36
N ARG A 92 -11.41 -35.11 19.10
CA ARG A 92 -12.25 -35.39 17.93
C ARG A 92 -12.55 -36.87 17.75
N GLN A 93 -11.70 -37.74 18.31
CA GLN A 93 -11.99 -39.17 18.35
C GLN A 93 -12.91 -39.39 19.55
N LEU A 94 -14.14 -39.87 19.36
CA LEU A 94 -15.08 -40.09 20.47
C LEU A 94 -14.77 -41.40 21.20
N THR A 95 -14.63 -42.50 20.46
CA THR A 95 -14.38 -43.84 20.99
C THR A 95 -12.92 -44.23 20.84
N VAL A 96 -12.32 -44.69 21.95
CA VAL A 96 -10.96 -45.25 21.98
C VAL A 96 -11.10 -46.77 22.14
N PRO A 97 -10.56 -47.59 21.23
CA PRO A 97 -10.55 -49.03 21.40
C PRO A 97 -9.55 -49.44 22.50
N LYS A 98 -9.75 -50.64 23.06
CA LYS A 98 -8.80 -51.24 24.01
C LYS A 98 -7.44 -51.42 23.33
N LEU A 99 -6.43 -50.71 23.81
CA LEU A 99 -5.06 -50.71 23.26
C LEU A 99 -4.03 -50.75 24.39
N THR A 100 -2.97 -51.52 24.19
CA THR A 100 -1.78 -51.50 25.06
C THR A 100 -0.70 -50.66 24.39
N ILE A 101 -0.34 -49.52 25.00
CA ILE A 101 0.56 -48.54 24.40
C ILE A 101 1.77 -48.32 25.31
N ALA A 102 2.98 -48.52 24.77
CA ALA A 102 4.24 -48.21 25.43
C ALA A 102 4.85 -46.92 24.86
N ALA A 103 5.10 -45.92 25.70
CA ALA A 103 5.69 -44.65 25.26
C ALA A 103 6.59 -43.98 26.29
N LEU A 104 7.28 -42.91 25.88
CA LEU A 104 8.11 -42.09 26.79
C LEU A 104 7.28 -41.28 27.77
N ARG A 105 6.12 -40.76 27.32
CA ARG A 105 5.24 -39.91 28.11
C ARG A 105 3.82 -39.97 27.54
N PHE A 106 2.84 -39.85 28.42
CA PHE A 106 1.44 -39.68 28.08
C PHE A 106 0.94 -38.35 28.64
N THR A 107 0.12 -37.62 27.89
CA THR A 107 -0.70 -36.52 28.47
C THR A 107 -1.75 -37.12 29.41
N ARG A 108 -2.13 -36.39 30.46
CA ARG A 108 -3.14 -36.83 31.44
C ARG A 108 -4.42 -37.34 30.77
N ALA A 109 -5.03 -36.51 29.91
CA ALA A 109 -6.25 -36.86 29.19
C ALA A 109 -6.10 -38.15 28.35
N ALA A 110 -5.00 -38.28 27.60
CA ALA A 110 -4.74 -39.51 26.83
C ALA A 110 -4.62 -40.75 27.72
N ARG A 111 -3.96 -40.65 28.88
CA ARG A 111 -3.81 -41.76 29.83
C ARG A 111 -5.17 -42.19 30.37
N GLU A 112 -5.98 -41.25 30.84
CA GLU A 112 -7.33 -41.53 31.37
C GLU A 112 -8.21 -42.20 30.31
N ARG A 113 -8.20 -41.71 29.07
CA ARG A 113 -9.00 -42.30 28.00
C ARG A 113 -8.57 -43.70 27.60
N ILE A 114 -7.27 -44.00 27.60
CA ILE A 114 -6.77 -45.36 27.34
C ILE A 114 -7.21 -46.32 28.46
N LEU A 115 -7.09 -45.89 29.72
CA LEU A 115 -7.46 -46.71 30.88
C LEU A 115 -8.98 -46.94 30.94
N ASN A 116 -9.78 -45.90 30.66
CA ASN A 116 -11.24 -46.00 30.61
C ASN A 116 -11.73 -46.91 29.48
N ALA A 117 -10.98 -47.00 28.37
CA ALA A 117 -11.23 -47.98 27.30
C ALA A 117 -10.78 -49.41 27.67
N GLY A 118 -10.31 -49.64 28.90
CA GLY A 118 -9.78 -50.93 29.36
C GLY A 118 -8.40 -51.29 28.78
N GLY A 119 -7.69 -50.31 28.22
CA GLY A 119 -6.33 -50.46 27.70
C GLY A 119 -5.25 -50.36 28.78
N GLU A 120 -4.00 -50.56 28.39
CA GLU A 120 -2.85 -50.53 29.31
C GLU A 120 -1.81 -49.51 28.85
N VAL A 121 -1.29 -48.73 29.79
CA VAL A 121 -0.29 -47.69 29.54
C VAL A 121 1.05 -48.13 30.12
N LEU A 122 2.02 -48.43 29.24
CA LEU A 122 3.32 -48.97 29.61
C LEU A 122 4.45 -47.94 29.46
N THR A 123 5.45 -48.06 30.32
CA THR A 123 6.76 -47.41 30.13
C THR A 123 7.68 -48.30 29.29
N LEU A 124 8.77 -47.74 28.74
CA LEU A 124 9.68 -48.51 27.88
C LEU A 124 10.50 -49.55 28.64
N ASP A 125 10.77 -49.34 29.93
CA ASP A 125 11.37 -50.33 30.82
C ASP A 125 10.41 -51.50 31.10
N GLN A 126 9.13 -51.23 31.37
CA GLN A 126 8.10 -52.28 31.48
C GLN A 126 7.94 -53.07 30.18
N LEU A 127 7.98 -52.39 29.03
CA LEU A 127 7.98 -53.03 27.73
C LEU A 127 9.19 -53.96 27.56
N ALA A 128 10.38 -53.55 28.01
CA ALA A 128 11.58 -54.38 27.93
C ALA A 128 11.46 -55.67 28.76
N LEU A 129 10.73 -55.64 29.88
CA LEU A 129 10.41 -56.83 30.66
C LEU A 129 9.39 -57.75 29.96
N LYS A 130 8.30 -57.17 29.41
CA LYS A 130 7.24 -57.95 28.73
C LYS A 130 7.68 -58.53 27.39
N ALA A 131 8.41 -57.77 26.60
CA ALA A 131 8.80 -58.11 25.23
C ALA A 131 10.27 -57.72 24.95
N PRO A 132 11.26 -58.42 25.54
CA PRO A 132 12.68 -58.06 25.44
C PRO A 132 13.22 -58.12 24.01
N THR A 133 12.62 -58.93 23.13
CA THR A 133 12.95 -59.03 21.70
C THR A 133 12.08 -58.12 20.81
N GLY A 134 11.05 -57.48 21.36
CA GLY A 134 10.06 -56.71 20.60
C GLY A 134 9.03 -57.56 19.85
N ALA A 135 8.86 -58.84 20.21
CA ALA A 135 7.81 -59.70 19.65
C ALA A 135 6.42 -59.10 19.89
N ASN A 136 5.52 -59.24 18.92
CA ASN A 136 4.14 -58.70 18.96
C ASN A 136 4.06 -57.18 19.22
N THR A 137 5.03 -56.41 18.74
CA THR A 137 4.99 -54.93 18.86
C THR A 137 4.73 -54.24 17.52
N ILE A 138 3.99 -53.14 17.55
CA ILE A 138 3.79 -52.24 16.40
C ILE A 138 4.54 -50.94 16.69
N LEU A 139 5.62 -50.70 15.95
CA LEU A 139 6.49 -49.55 16.20
C LEU A 139 6.06 -48.32 15.39
N LEU A 140 5.30 -47.42 16.01
CA LEU A 140 4.75 -46.23 15.35
C LEU A 140 5.67 -45.01 15.46
N ARG A 141 5.37 -44.00 14.63
CA ARG A 141 6.11 -42.75 14.61
C ARG A 141 5.23 -41.55 14.22
N GLY A 142 5.36 -40.46 14.96
CA GLY A 142 4.71 -39.19 14.59
C GLY A 142 5.24 -38.60 13.28
N LYS A 143 4.40 -37.83 12.57
CA LYS A 143 4.78 -37.13 11.32
C LYS A 143 5.67 -35.94 11.64
N ARG A 144 6.84 -35.90 11.00
CA ARG A 144 7.85 -34.83 11.20
C ARG A 144 7.54 -33.54 10.43
N ASN A 145 6.78 -33.64 9.34
CA ASN A 145 6.63 -32.57 8.34
C ASN A 145 5.45 -31.61 8.60
N THR A 146 4.82 -31.68 9.78
CA THR A 146 3.66 -30.83 10.14
C THR A 146 4.05 -29.53 10.84
N ARG A 147 5.32 -29.40 11.24
CA ARG A 147 5.83 -28.22 11.95
C ARG A 147 5.76 -26.98 11.07
N GLU A 148 5.48 -25.85 11.71
CA GLU A 148 5.41 -24.55 11.04
C GLU A 148 6.70 -24.22 10.26
N ALA A 149 7.87 -24.46 10.85
CA ALA A 149 9.16 -24.27 10.19
C ALA A 149 9.27 -25.01 8.83
N VAL A 150 8.69 -26.21 8.71
CA VAL A 150 8.76 -27.01 7.46
C VAL A 150 7.96 -26.37 6.32
N LYS A 151 6.94 -25.56 6.64
CA LYS A 151 6.15 -24.84 5.62
C LYS A 151 6.94 -23.72 4.95
N HIS A 152 7.98 -23.21 5.62
CA HIS A 152 8.87 -22.17 5.10
C HIS A 152 10.11 -22.73 4.39
N PHE A 153 10.40 -24.02 4.53
CA PHE A 153 11.59 -24.63 3.93
C PHE A 153 11.45 -24.80 2.40
N GLY A 154 12.49 -24.40 1.66
CA GLY A 154 12.58 -24.40 0.20
C GLY A 154 13.32 -23.14 -0.28
N MET A 155 14.01 -23.21 -1.42
CA MET A 155 14.84 -22.09 -1.92
C MET A 155 14.12 -21.35 -3.04
N GLY A 156 13.80 -20.06 -2.88
CA GLY A 156 13.28 -19.21 -3.96
C GLY A 156 11.76 -18.94 -3.94
N PRO A 157 11.25 -18.12 -4.88
CA PRO A 157 9.84 -17.75 -4.99
C PRO A 157 9.03 -18.93 -5.55
N HIS A 158 8.67 -19.87 -4.69
CA HIS A 158 7.94 -21.07 -5.08
C HIS A 158 6.46 -21.02 -4.73
N LYS A 159 5.67 -21.72 -5.58
CA LYS A 159 4.26 -22.01 -5.39
C LYS A 159 4.04 -22.77 -4.06
N ASN A 160 3.05 -22.34 -3.28
CA ASN A 160 2.58 -22.98 -2.04
C ASN A 160 3.55 -23.00 -0.84
N LYS A 161 4.52 -22.08 -0.77
CA LYS A 161 5.34 -21.86 0.44
C LYS A 161 4.76 -20.76 1.30
N LYS A 162 4.79 -20.96 2.62
CA LYS A 162 4.35 -19.92 3.54
C LYS A 162 5.46 -18.86 3.65
N PRO A 163 5.15 -17.56 3.54
CA PRO A 163 6.12 -16.50 3.79
C PRO A 163 6.34 -16.30 5.30
N TYR A 164 7.54 -15.84 5.67
CA TYR A 164 7.81 -15.34 7.01
C TYR A 164 7.11 -13.99 7.18
N THR A 165 6.01 -13.98 7.93
CA THR A 165 5.27 -12.75 8.26
C THR A 165 5.02 -12.69 9.76
N ILE A 166 5.18 -11.49 10.34
CA ILE A 166 4.98 -11.24 11.78
C ILE A 166 3.49 -11.25 12.10
N SER A 167 2.66 -10.67 11.22
CA SER A 167 1.20 -10.70 11.32
C SER A 167 0.54 -11.32 10.08
N LYS A 168 -0.69 -11.79 10.23
CA LYS A 168 -1.56 -12.20 9.12
C LYS A 168 -2.68 -11.18 9.00
N GLY A 169 -2.73 -10.46 7.89
CA GLY A 169 -3.80 -9.51 7.64
C GLY A 169 -3.78 -8.97 6.22
N ARG A 170 -4.91 -8.40 5.79
CA ARG A 170 -5.11 -7.80 4.45
C ARG A 170 -4.11 -6.67 4.15
N LYS A 171 -3.49 -6.07 5.18
CA LYS A 171 -2.51 -4.98 5.06
C LYS A 171 -1.08 -5.44 4.76
N VAL A 172 -0.68 -6.67 5.11
CA VAL A 172 0.68 -7.16 4.78
C VAL A 172 0.81 -7.46 3.28
N SER A 173 -0.30 -7.73 2.59
CA SER A 173 -0.35 -7.73 1.11
C SER A 173 -0.58 -6.33 0.51
N ALA A 174 -0.74 -5.27 1.32
CA ALA A 174 -1.05 -3.92 0.84
C ALA A 174 0.19 -3.07 0.55
N ASN A 175 1.39 -3.52 0.88
CA ASN A 175 2.63 -2.88 0.41
C ASN A 175 2.85 -3.15 -1.09
N ALA A 176 2.24 -4.22 -1.60
CA ALA A 176 1.95 -4.38 -3.02
C ALA A 176 0.82 -3.46 -3.54
N SER A 177 0.33 -2.45 -2.80
CA SER A 177 -0.81 -1.60 -3.23
C SER A 177 -0.40 -0.22 -3.74
N LYS A 178 0.57 0.51 -3.16
CA LYS A 178 0.92 1.88 -3.64
C LYS A 178 1.64 1.85 -4.98
N THR A 179 2.73 1.08 -5.07
CA THR A 179 3.45 0.85 -6.33
C THR A 179 2.56 0.20 -7.39
N LEU A 180 1.72 -0.77 -7.00
CA LEU A 180 0.75 -1.38 -7.91
C LEU A 180 -0.31 -0.38 -8.38
N ARG A 181 -0.82 0.50 -7.50
CA ARG A 181 -1.74 1.58 -7.90
C ARG A 181 -1.10 2.50 -8.91
N ILE A 182 0.14 2.95 -8.68
CA ILE A 182 0.88 3.82 -9.61
C ILE A 182 1.07 3.12 -10.96
N ARG A 183 1.56 1.87 -10.96
CA ARG A 183 1.77 1.11 -12.19
C ARG A 183 0.46 0.78 -12.92
N ALA A 184 -0.56 0.31 -12.21
CA ALA A 184 -1.85 -0.03 -12.79
C ALA A 184 -2.56 1.19 -13.38
N SER A 185 -2.61 2.31 -12.65
CA SER A 185 -3.21 3.55 -13.15
C SER A 185 -2.41 4.16 -14.32
N SER A 186 -1.08 4.13 -14.28
CA SER A 186 -0.25 4.60 -15.40
C SER A 186 -0.39 3.70 -16.63
N SER A 187 -0.46 2.38 -16.46
CA SER A 187 -0.75 1.45 -17.56
C SER A 187 -2.15 1.66 -18.14
N ALA A 188 -3.16 1.90 -17.30
CA ALA A 188 -4.50 2.24 -17.76
C ALA A 188 -4.51 3.55 -18.56
N LEU A 189 -3.83 4.60 -18.08
CA LEU A 189 -3.68 5.87 -18.81
C LEU A 189 -3.00 5.68 -20.17
N ALA A 190 -1.93 4.89 -20.23
CA ALA A 190 -1.23 4.60 -21.50
C ALA A 190 -2.16 3.93 -22.52
N ILE A 191 -2.96 2.96 -22.07
CA ILE A 191 -3.95 2.27 -22.92
C ILE A 191 -5.01 3.26 -23.39
N LEU A 192 -5.57 4.08 -22.49
CA LEU A 192 -6.63 5.03 -22.82
C LEU A 192 -6.15 6.12 -23.80
N PHE A 193 -4.94 6.68 -23.62
CA PHE A 193 -4.37 7.63 -24.58
C PHE A 193 -4.05 6.99 -25.94
N PHE A 194 -3.63 5.72 -25.95
CA PHE A 194 -3.43 4.99 -27.19
C PHE A 194 -4.76 4.77 -27.93
N VAL A 195 -5.83 4.41 -27.20
CA VAL A 195 -7.18 4.29 -27.76
C VAL A 195 -7.70 5.63 -28.29
N LEU A 196 -7.44 6.76 -27.61
CA LEU A 196 -7.76 8.10 -28.13
C LEU A 196 -6.99 8.42 -29.41
N THR A 197 -5.72 8.02 -29.48
CA THR A 197 -4.91 8.20 -30.69
C THR A 197 -5.54 7.41 -31.84
N LEU A 198 -5.95 6.15 -31.61
CA LEU A 198 -6.62 5.34 -32.63
C LEU A 198 -7.98 5.91 -33.04
N SER A 199 -8.75 6.45 -32.08
CA SER A 199 -10.08 7.03 -32.38
C SER A 199 -10.00 8.29 -33.23
N THR A 200 -8.88 9.03 -33.20
CA THR A 200 -8.69 10.19 -34.10
C THR A 200 -8.44 9.82 -35.56
N VAL A 201 -8.07 8.56 -35.84
CA VAL A 201 -7.86 8.05 -37.21
C VAL A 201 -9.10 7.32 -37.73
N SER A 202 -10.03 6.93 -36.85
CA SER A 202 -11.29 6.29 -37.25
C SER A 202 -12.32 7.30 -37.80
N SER A 203 -13.04 6.91 -38.84
CA SER A 203 -14.05 7.75 -39.54
C SER A 203 -15.39 7.88 -38.79
N THR A 204 -15.44 7.58 -37.49
CA THR A 204 -16.69 7.63 -36.71
C THR A 204 -17.09 9.08 -36.45
N THR A 205 -18.29 9.48 -36.88
CA THR A 205 -18.80 10.85 -36.73
C THR A 205 -20.13 10.89 -35.96
N GLY A 206 -20.46 12.05 -35.41
CA GLY A 206 -21.73 12.30 -34.72
C GLY A 206 -21.81 11.75 -33.28
N THR A 207 -23.03 11.44 -32.84
CA THR A 207 -23.34 10.96 -31.49
C THR A 207 -22.51 9.77 -30.99
N PRO A 208 -22.22 8.70 -31.78
CA PRO A 208 -21.43 7.57 -31.29
C PRO A 208 -19.97 7.94 -30.99
N TYR A 209 -19.40 8.90 -31.71
CA TYR A 209 -18.07 9.40 -31.42
C TYR A 209 -18.05 10.22 -30.12
N PHE A 210 -19.07 11.05 -29.91
CA PHE A 210 -19.24 11.81 -28.69
C PHE A 210 -19.38 10.92 -27.45
N THR A 211 -20.23 9.87 -27.51
CA THR A 211 -20.40 8.95 -26.38
C THR A 211 -19.12 8.17 -26.06
N LEU A 212 -18.38 7.76 -27.10
CA LEU A 212 -17.07 7.11 -26.95
C LEU A 212 -16.08 8.02 -26.22
N ILE A 213 -15.95 9.29 -26.63
CA ILE A 213 -15.05 10.24 -25.99
C ILE A 213 -15.43 10.46 -24.52
N MET A 214 -16.72 10.63 -24.22
CA MET A 214 -17.19 10.84 -22.84
C MET A 214 -16.88 9.64 -21.93
N ILE A 215 -17.02 8.41 -22.43
CA ILE A 215 -16.66 7.20 -21.66
C ILE A 215 -15.16 7.16 -21.40
N ILE A 216 -14.34 7.42 -22.42
CA ILE A 216 -12.89 7.42 -22.28
C ILE A 216 -12.43 8.53 -21.32
N ASP A 217 -13.02 9.73 -21.41
CA ASP A 217 -12.70 10.85 -20.52
C ASP A 217 -13.04 10.54 -19.06
N ALA A 218 -14.18 9.89 -18.79
CA ALA A 218 -14.52 9.41 -17.45
C ALA A 218 -13.48 8.39 -16.91
N LEU A 219 -13.05 7.44 -17.75
CA LEU A 219 -12.03 6.45 -17.37
C LEU A 219 -10.64 7.09 -17.17
N LEU A 220 -10.29 8.08 -17.98
CA LEU A 220 -9.08 8.88 -17.82
C LEU A 220 -9.12 9.66 -16.50
N GLY A 221 -10.24 10.29 -16.17
CA GLY A 221 -10.44 11.00 -14.90
C GLY A 221 -10.25 10.10 -13.68
N VAL A 222 -10.84 8.90 -13.70
CA VAL A 222 -10.66 7.89 -12.63
C VAL A 222 -9.19 7.47 -12.51
N SER A 223 -8.56 7.14 -13.63
CA SER A 223 -7.16 6.67 -13.65
C SER A 223 -6.18 7.76 -13.22
N ALA A 224 -6.37 9.00 -13.68
CA ALA A 224 -5.56 10.16 -13.31
C ALA A 224 -5.74 10.54 -11.84
N SER A 225 -6.97 10.46 -11.30
CA SER A 225 -7.22 10.69 -9.88
C SER A 225 -6.50 9.66 -9.01
N MET A 226 -6.61 8.37 -9.36
CA MET A 226 -5.88 7.30 -8.65
C MET A 226 -4.35 7.49 -8.72
N LEU A 227 -3.82 7.87 -9.88
CA LEU A 227 -2.39 8.13 -10.05
C LEU A 227 -1.94 9.33 -9.22
N SER A 228 -2.64 10.46 -9.33
CA SER A 228 -2.27 11.71 -8.64
C SER A 228 -2.27 11.54 -7.11
N VAL A 229 -3.28 10.88 -6.54
CA VAL A 229 -3.34 10.60 -5.09
C VAL A 229 -2.18 9.71 -4.66
N ALA A 230 -1.84 8.67 -5.44
CA ALA A 230 -0.75 7.77 -5.10
C ALA A 230 0.63 8.43 -5.20
N VAL A 231 0.86 9.24 -6.24
CA VAL A 231 2.11 9.97 -6.44
C VAL A 231 2.30 11.05 -5.37
N VAL A 232 1.26 11.80 -5.04
CA VAL A 232 1.32 12.84 -3.98
C VAL A 232 1.57 12.21 -2.62
N ALA A 233 0.91 11.10 -2.30
CA ALA A 233 1.16 10.37 -1.06
C ALA A 233 2.59 9.79 -0.98
N LEU A 234 3.17 9.39 -2.12
CA LEU A 234 4.55 8.91 -2.19
C LEU A 234 5.55 10.07 -2.05
N ALA A 235 5.35 11.18 -2.76
CA ALA A 235 6.21 12.36 -2.72
C ALA A 235 6.28 12.96 -1.31
N ALA A 236 5.18 12.95 -0.55
CA ALA A 236 5.15 13.42 0.83
C ALA A 236 6.09 12.64 1.77
N LEU A 237 6.36 11.36 1.48
CA LEU A 237 7.28 10.54 2.28
C LEU A 237 8.74 10.97 2.11
N PHE A 238 9.09 11.51 0.94
CA PHE A 238 10.41 12.06 0.64
C PHE A 238 10.57 13.52 1.14
N GLY A 239 9.50 14.12 1.69
CA GLY A 239 9.53 15.42 2.31
C GLY A 239 9.13 16.60 1.39
N PRO A 240 9.25 17.85 1.88
CA PRO A 240 8.74 19.03 1.21
C PRO A 240 9.40 19.31 -0.15
N ALA A 241 10.70 19.03 -0.29
CA ALA A 241 11.42 19.25 -1.55
C ALA A 241 10.92 18.32 -2.68
N ALA A 242 10.67 17.05 -2.37
CA ALA A 242 10.11 16.11 -3.33
C ALA A 242 8.66 16.46 -3.70
N MET A 243 7.87 16.93 -2.74
CA MET A 243 6.54 17.48 -2.98
C MET A 243 6.59 18.70 -3.91
N GLN A 244 7.51 19.62 -3.68
CA GLN A 244 7.72 20.78 -4.53
C GLN A 244 8.07 20.36 -5.96
N ALA A 245 9.04 19.46 -6.13
CA ALA A 245 9.46 18.98 -7.45
C ALA A 245 8.32 18.27 -8.20
N CYS A 246 7.51 17.46 -7.50
CA CYS A 246 6.35 16.79 -8.07
C CYS A 246 5.34 17.79 -8.66
N PHE A 247 5.00 18.83 -7.89
CA PHE A 247 4.02 19.83 -8.32
C PHE A 247 4.59 20.81 -9.36
N ALA A 248 5.86 21.19 -9.26
CA ALA A 248 6.54 22.00 -10.29
C ALA A 248 6.60 21.25 -11.62
N GLY A 249 6.87 19.94 -11.60
CA GLY A 249 6.82 19.08 -12.79
C GLY A 249 5.43 19.06 -13.46
N GLN A 250 4.34 19.03 -12.67
CA GLN A 250 2.99 19.14 -13.22
C GLN A 250 2.76 20.46 -13.97
N ALA A 251 3.22 21.59 -13.42
CA ALA A 251 3.08 22.88 -14.09
C ALA A 251 4.01 23.04 -15.29
N ALA A 252 5.21 22.45 -15.25
CA ALA A 252 6.13 22.44 -16.39
C ALA A 252 5.49 21.76 -17.62
N VAL A 253 4.77 20.64 -17.41
CA VAL A 253 3.99 19.99 -18.48
C VAL A 253 2.91 20.93 -19.00
N GLY A 254 2.23 21.69 -18.15
CA GLY A 254 1.26 22.72 -18.55
C GLY A 254 1.85 23.78 -19.48
N VAL A 255 3.05 24.27 -19.18
CA VAL A 255 3.79 25.23 -20.05
C VAL A 255 4.07 24.62 -21.41
N VAL A 256 4.59 23.38 -21.45
CA VAL A 256 4.89 22.68 -22.70
C VAL A 256 3.62 22.51 -23.56
N VAL A 257 2.52 22.07 -22.95
CA VAL A 257 1.25 21.86 -23.67
C VAL A 257 0.70 23.18 -24.23
N SER A 258 0.67 24.25 -23.43
CA SER A 258 0.20 25.56 -23.90
C SER A 258 1.13 26.21 -24.93
N PHE A 259 2.44 25.95 -24.85
CA PHE A 259 3.38 26.41 -25.87
C PHE A 259 3.13 25.74 -27.22
N VAL A 260 2.93 24.40 -27.24
CA VAL A 260 2.57 23.68 -28.47
C VAL A 260 1.23 24.18 -29.01
N GLN A 261 0.24 24.45 -28.16
CA GLN A 261 -1.04 25.04 -28.56
C GLN A 261 -0.88 26.44 -29.19
N PHE A 262 -0.02 27.30 -28.61
CA PHE A 262 0.27 28.62 -29.15
C PHE A 262 0.97 28.54 -30.51
N MET A 263 2.02 27.71 -30.64
CA MET A 263 2.69 27.49 -31.92
C MET A 263 1.75 26.93 -32.99
N GLY A 264 0.85 26.01 -32.61
CA GLY A 264 -0.18 25.49 -33.50
C GLY A 264 -1.13 26.59 -34.00
N ALA A 265 -1.55 27.51 -33.13
CA ALA A 265 -2.42 28.63 -33.50
C ALA A 265 -1.70 29.65 -34.42
N VAL A 266 -0.41 29.89 -34.22
CA VAL A 266 0.39 30.77 -35.10
C VAL A 266 0.54 30.15 -36.49
N ILE A 267 0.94 28.87 -36.57
CA ILE A 267 1.13 28.16 -37.86
C ILE A 267 -0.18 28.08 -38.65
N ALA A 268 -1.31 27.88 -37.96
CA ALA A 268 -2.62 27.81 -38.59
C ALA A 268 -3.06 29.15 -39.23
N ASN A 269 -2.60 30.29 -38.72
CA ASN A 269 -2.89 31.59 -39.33
C ASN A 269 -1.99 31.92 -40.53
N ASP A 270 -0.81 31.29 -40.62
CA ASP A 270 0.19 31.52 -41.68
C ASP A 270 0.01 30.61 -42.90
N SER A 271 -0.89 29.61 -42.86
CA SER A 271 -1.12 28.65 -43.95
C SER A 271 -2.46 28.91 -44.64
N PRO A 272 -2.51 29.59 -45.82
CA PRO A 272 -3.75 29.91 -46.52
C PRO A 272 -4.34 28.75 -47.35
N ASP A 273 -3.50 27.76 -47.70
CA ASP A 273 -3.89 26.63 -48.56
C ASP A 273 -4.04 25.34 -47.76
N GLY A 274 -5.27 24.84 -47.71
CA GLY A 274 -5.72 23.69 -46.94
C GLY A 274 -5.35 22.32 -47.51
N ASP A 275 -4.14 22.13 -48.04
CA ASP A 275 -3.70 20.81 -48.53
C ASP A 275 -2.23 20.54 -48.19
N SER A 276 -2.01 19.90 -47.04
CA SER A 276 -0.82 19.11 -46.77
C SER A 276 -1.12 18.14 -45.64
N ALA A 277 -1.10 16.85 -45.97
CA ALA A 277 -1.32 15.70 -45.11
C ALA A 277 -0.34 15.64 -43.92
N LYS A 278 -0.55 16.50 -42.92
CA LYS A 278 -0.01 16.34 -41.57
C LYS A 278 -1.04 15.54 -40.77
N PRO A 279 -0.63 14.55 -39.95
CA PRO A 279 -1.55 13.99 -38.97
C PRO A 279 -2.17 15.15 -38.18
N GLY A 280 -3.49 15.12 -38.02
CA GLY A 280 -4.21 16.19 -37.33
C GLY A 280 -3.54 16.51 -35.99
N PRO A 281 -3.50 17.79 -35.55
CA PRO A 281 -2.81 18.19 -34.31
C PRO A 281 -3.13 17.29 -33.12
N THR A 282 -4.38 16.83 -33.04
CA THR A 282 -4.91 15.90 -32.03
C THR A 282 -4.21 14.54 -31.98
N VAL A 283 -3.88 13.94 -33.13
CA VAL A 283 -3.16 12.66 -33.22
C VAL A 283 -1.78 12.80 -32.60
N VAL A 284 -1.09 13.90 -32.90
CA VAL A 284 0.25 14.20 -32.37
C VAL A 284 0.20 14.42 -30.85
N PHE A 285 -0.81 15.15 -30.36
CA PHE A 285 -0.99 15.37 -28.92
C PHE A 285 -1.21 14.06 -28.15
N PHE A 286 -2.12 13.19 -28.60
CA PHE A 286 -2.39 11.92 -27.89
C PHE A 286 -1.25 10.91 -28.04
N GLY A 287 -0.57 10.90 -29.20
CA GLY A 287 0.62 10.08 -29.42
C GLY A 287 1.77 10.47 -28.48
N LEU A 288 2.05 11.77 -28.36
CA LEU A 288 3.06 12.28 -27.42
C LEU A 288 2.66 11.98 -25.97
N ALA A 289 1.39 12.18 -25.59
CA ALA A 289 0.90 11.84 -24.26
C ALA A 289 1.12 10.34 -23.92
N THR A 290 0.84 9.44 -24.87
CA THR A 290 1.10 8.01 -24.72
C THR A 290 2.58 7.72 -24.47
N ALA A 291 3.48 8.33 -25.27
CA ALA A 291 4.92 8.17 -25.11
C ALA A 291 5.42 8.69 -23.74
N PHE A 292 4.91 9.85 -23.28
CA PHE A 292 5.26 10.41 -21.97
C PHE A 292 4.82 9.51 -20.80
N VAL A 293 3.62 8.90 -20.88
CA VAL A 293 3.16 7.97 -19.83
C VAL A 293 4.01 6.68 -19.81
N LEU A 294 4.41 6.15 -20.98
CA LEU A 294 5.32 5.02 -21.05
C LEU A 294 6.71 5.35 -20.50
N PHE A 295 7.24 6.52 -20.80
CA PHE A 295 8.49 7.01 -20.24
C PHE A 295 8.40 7.13 -18.71
N SER A 296 7.30 7.68 -18.17
CA SER A 296 7.03 7.75 -16.73
C SER A 296 7.01 6.35 -16.07
N LEU A 297 6.42 5.35 -16.73
CA LEU A 297 6.42 3.96 -16.24
C LEU A 297 7.84 3.37 -16.16
N ILE A 298 8.70 3.66 -17.15
CA ILE A 298 10.10 3.25 -17.15
C ILE A 298 10.86 3.97 -16.04
N ALA A 299 10.73 5.29 -15.94
CA ALA A 299 11.36 6.10 -14.90
C ALA A 299 10.95 5.63 -13.49
N HIS A 300 9.67 5.33 -13.27
CA HIS A 300 9.19 4.77 -12.01
C HIS A 300 9.78 3.37 -11.75
N SER A 301 9.93 2.54 -12.78
CA SER A 301 10.57 1.21 -12.65
C SER A 301 12.05 1.31 -12.27
N VAL A 302 12.75 2.34 -12.74
CA VAL A 302 14.13 2.66 -12.32
C VAL A 302 14.15 3.16 -10.88
N LEU A 303 13.23 4.05 -10.50
CA LEU A 303 13.11 4.56 -9.12
C LEU A 303 12.96 3.42 -8.10
N LEU A 304 12.16 2.39 -8.40
CA LEU A 304 11.99 1.22 -7.52
C LEU A 304 13.28 0.43 -7.25
N ARG A 305 14.31 0.60 -8.08
CA ARG A 305 15.61 -0.08 -7.92
C ARG A 305 16.61 0.75 -7.10
N THR A 306 16.28 2.00 -6.78
CA THR A 306 17.17 2.89 -6.03
C THR A 306 17.19 2.56 -4.53
N PRO A 307 18.35 2.63 -3.87
CA PRO A 307 18.45 2.36 -2.42
C PRO A 307 17.68 3.40 -1.59
N GLU A 308 17.61 4.65 -2.04
CA GLU A 308 16.89 5.74 -1.37
C GLU A 308 15.38 5.46 -1.31
N TYR A 309 14.80 4.94 -2.40
CA TYR A 309 13.40 4.54 -2.42
C TYR A 309 13.13 3.42 -1.42
N THR A 310 14.03 2.43 -1.37
CA THR A 310 13.89 1.27 -0.49
C THR A 310 13.98 1.71 0.97
N GLU A 311 14.92 2.57 1.32
CA GLU A 311 15.12 3.04 2.69
C GLU A 311 13.94 3.89 3.20
N VAL A 312 13.48 4.86 2.40
CA VAL A 312 12.35 5.72 2.79
C VAL A 312 11.06 4.89 2.89
N VAL A 313 10.74 4.07 1.90
CA VAL A 313 9.49 3.30 1.91
C VAL A 313 9.51 2.20 2.99
N GLN A 314 10.63 1.50 3.18
CA GLN A 314 10.72 0.44 4.21
C GLN A 314 10.73 0.97 5.64
N LYS A 315 11.42 2.09 5.94
CA LYS A 315 11.40 2.69 7.29
C LYS A 315 9.98 3.08 7.70
N TRP A 316 9.21 3.62 6.76
CA TRP A 316 7.82 3.99 6.97
C TRP A 316 6.89 2.78 7.12
N GLU A 317 7.12 1.72 6.37
CA GLU A 317 6.38 0.47 6.50
C GLU A 317 6.69 -0.24 7.82
N ALA A 318 7.95 -0.25 8.26
CA ALA A 318 8.37 -0.78 9.55
C ALA A 318 7.77 0.03 10.71
N GLY A 319 7.73 1.36 10.61
CA GLY A 319 7.07 2.23 11.58
C GLY A 319 5.58 1.92 11.74
N LYS A 320 4.83 1.71 10.63
CA LYS A 320 3.42 1.30 10.69
C LYS A 320 3.20 -0.07 11.32
N VAL A 321 4.19 -0.97 11.28
CA VAL A 321 4.13 -2.28 11.93
C VAL A 321 4.42 -2.16 13.42
N LEU A 322 5.44 -1.38 13.82
CA LEU A 322 5.81 -1.15 15.22
C LEU A 322 4.71 -0.46 16.02
N LEU A 323 3.98 0.49 15.43
CA LEU A 323 2.84 1.17 16.08
C LEU A 323 1.62 0.28 16.28
N VAL A 324 1.57 -0.85 15.58
CA VAL A 324 0.57 -1.89 15.80
C VAL A 324 1.04 -2.88 16.87
N GLU A 325 2.32 -2.84 17.27
CA GLU A 325 3.01 -3.88 18.05
C GLU A 325 3.43 -3.45 19.47
N GLU A 326 3.29 -2.18 19.89
CA GLU A 326 3.55 -1.77 21.29
C GLU A 326 2.53 -2.39 22.28
N PRO A 327 2.96 -2.90 23.45
CA PRO A 327 2.24 -3.93 24.21
C PRO A 327 1.30 -3.33 25.27
N GLY A 328 0.00 -3.41 25.00
CA GLY A 328 -1.05 -3.10 25.97
C GLY A 328 -2.40 -3.36 25.32
N GLY A 329 -3.00 -4.52 25.63
CA GLY A 329 -4.05 -5.12 24.81
C GLY A 329 -5.29 -4.25 24.56
N THR A 330 -5.79 -4.30 23.33
CA THR A 330 -7.23 -4.25 23.06
C THR A 330 -7.56 -5.38 22.11
N VAL A 331 -8.02 -6.48 22.69
CA VAL A 331 -8.88 -7.46 22.05
C VAL A 331 -10.13 -6.69 21.60
N TYR A 332 -10.41 -6.66 20.29
CA TYR A 332 -11.78 -6.43 19.86
C TYR A 332 -12.52 -7.74 20.10
N VAL A 333 -13.24 -7.79 21.21
CA VAL A 333 -14.40 -8.67 21.34
C VAL A 333 -15.44 -8.06 20.42
N ASP A 334 -15.83 -8.78 19.38
CA ASP A 334 -17.12 -8.51 18.75
C ASP A 334 -18.17 -8.84 19.82
N ASP A 335 -18.83 -7.82 20.36
CA ASP A 335 -20.05 -7.95 21.13
C ASP A 335 -21.15 -8.42 20.18
N ASP A 336 -21.28 -9.74 20.02
CA ASP A 336 -22.50 -10.43 19.64
C ASP A 336 -22.26 -11.95 19.73
N GLU A 337 -22.14 -12.48 20.96
CA GLU A 337 -22.72 -13.79 21.27
C GLU A 337 -22.84 -13.98 22.79
N GLN A 338 -24.09 -14.15 23.21
CA GLN A 338 -24.54 -14.18 24.58
C GLN A 338 -24.27 -15.55 25.22
N GLY A 339 -23.51 -15.56 26.31
CA GLY A 339 -23.65 -16.52 27.41
C GLY A 339 -22.94 -17.88 27.29
N ARG A 340 -21.82 -18.03 28.00
CA ARG A 340 -21.74 -18.92 29.18
C ARG A 340 -20.36 -18.90 29.84
N ASP A 341 -20.41 -18.87 31.16
CA ASP A 341 -19.33 -18.83 32.14
C ASP A 341 -18.31 -19.95 31.98
N VAL A 342 -17.01 -19.63 32.10
CA VAL A 342 -16.03 -20.28 32.99
C VAL A 342 -14.88 -19.30 33.21
N GLU A 343 -14.85 -18.65 34.37
CA GLU A 343 -13.64 -18.00 34.90
C GLU A 343 -12.70 -19.00 35.57
N ASP A 344 -11.41 -18.66 35.48
CA ASP A 344 -10.24 -19.05 36.27
C ASP A 344 -9.64 -20.46 36.21
N GLU A 345 -8.43 -20.51 35.63
CA GLU A 345 -7.20 -20.96 36.33
C GLU A 345 -5.96 -20.76 35.45
N ARG A 346 -5.34 -19.57 35.48
CA ARG A 346 -3.91 -19.36 35.13
C ARG A 346 -3.37 -17.98 35.50
N ARG A 347 -3.54 -17.56 36.76
CA ARG A 347 -2.72 -16.49 37.37
C ARG A 347 -1.70 -17.13 38.31
N GLY A 348 -0.44 -17.07 37.90
CA GLY A 348 0.70 -17.48 38.71
C GLY A 348 1.96 -17.55 37.87
N ILE A 349 2.91 -16.66 38.16
CA ILE A 349 4.27 -16.53 37.60
C ILE A 349 4.38 -15.55 36.41
N LEU A 350 4.22 -14.25 36.68
CA LEU A 350 5.06 -13.14 36.17
C LEU A 350 4.54 -11.84 36.82
N SER A 351 5.43 -11.01 37.38
CA SER A 351 5.01 -9.72 37.95
C SER A 351 4.52 -8.82 36.82
N SER A 352 3.39 -8.15 37.03
CA SER A 352 2.91 -7.12 36.12
C SER A 352 3.87 -5.93 36.15
N ALA A 353 4.12 -5.34 34.98
CA ALA A 353 4.96 -4.16 34.82
C ALA A 353 4.34 -2.85 35.36
N ASP A 354 3.24 -2.93 36.11
CA ASP A 354 2.58 -1.80 36.76
C ASP A 354 3.30 -1.33 38.03
N ASP A 355 4.26 -2.11 38.56
CA ASP A 355 5.02 -1.78 39.79
C ASP A 355 6.24 -0.85 39.57
N LEU A 356 6.43 -0.32 38.35
CA LEU A 356 7.60 0.50 38.01
C LEU A 356 7.30 2.01 37.90
N GLY A 357 6.07 2.46 38.13
CA GLY A 357 5.74 3.90 38.21
C GLY A 357 6.10 4.72 36.95
N VAL A 358 6.30 4.05 35.80
CA VAL A 358 6.57 4.71 34.54
C VAL A 358 5.24 5.07 33.90
N GLU A 359 4.91 6.36 33.85
CA GLU A 359 3.78 6.85 33.07
C GLU A 359 4.03 6.59 31.58
N VAL A 360 3.45 5.50 31.05
CA VAL A 360 3.49 5.20 29.62
C VAL A 360 2.45 6.08 28.90
N PRO A 361 2.84 6.92 27.92
CA PRO A 361 1.89 7.76 27.21
C PRO A 361 0.96 6.90 26.34
N GLN A 362 -0.34 6.99 26.59
CA GLN A 362 -1.40 6.36 25.80
C GLN A 362 -1.39 6.86 24.34
N VAL A 363 -0.94 6.04 23.39
CA VAL A 363 -1.03 6.36 21.94
C VAL A 363 -2.31 5.76 21.36
N LYS A 364 -3.30 6.63 21.09
CA LYS A 364 -4.56 6.30 20.42
C LYS A 364 -4.34 5.67 19.04
N GLY A 365 -5.10 4.59 18.78
CA GLY A 365 -5.08 3.78 17.56
C GLY A 365 -5.49 4.47 16.25
N ARG A 366 -5.68 3.64 15.21
CA ARG A 366 -6.10 3.95 13.81
C ARG A 366 -6.13 5.45 13.46
N VAL A 367 -5.16 5.89 12.66
CA VAL A 367 -5.14 7.24 12.07
C VAL A 367 -6.47 7.54 11.36
N SER A 368 -7.27 8.41 11.96
CA SER A 368 -8.58 8.81 11.43
C SER A 368 -8.41 9.90 10.38
N ILE A 369 -8.88 9.63 9.15
CA ILE A 369 -8.84 10.60 8.03
C ILE A 369 -9.56 11.89 8.42
N TRP A 370 -10.69 11.78 9.11
CA TRP A 370 -11.49 12.92 9.57
C TRP A 370 -10.75 13.76 10.61
N GLU A 371 -9.96 13.14 11.47
CA GLU A 371 -9.16 13.85 12.47
C GLU A 371 -8.04 14.66 11.79
N ILE A 372 -7.32 14.05 10.84
CA ILE A 372 -6.31 14.75 10.05
C ILE A 372 -6.91 15.91 9.26
N ALA A 373 -8.09 15.71 8.66
CA ALA A 373 -8.80 16.76 7.95
C ALA A 373 -9.13 17.95 8.86
N LYS A 374 -9.51 17.69 10.13
CA LYS A 374 -9.76 18.74 11.13
C LYS A 374 -8.48 19.45 11.57
N ILE A 375 -7.38 18.71 11.77
CA ILE A 375 -6.07 19.28 12.13
C ILE A 375 -5.57 20.24 11.04
N ASN A 376 -5.65 19.81 9.78
CA ASN A 376 -5.17 20.53 8.61
C ASN A 376 -6.25 21.40 7.93
N LYS A 377 -7.38 21.66 8.58
CA LYS A 377 -8.53 22.34 7.97
C LYS A 377 -8.19 23.64 7.23
N LEU A 378 -7.28 24.45 7.78
CA LEU A 378 -6.89 25.73 7.18
C LEU A 378 -6.03 25.56 5.94
N TYR A 379 -5.11 24.58 5.91
CA TYR A 379 -4.32 24.28 4.71
C TYR A 379 -5.19 23.66 3.62
N ASN A 380 -6.06 22.72 3.99
CA ASN A 380 -6.99 22.08 3.08
C ASN A 380 -7.96 23.11 2.46
N LEU A 381 -8.54 23.98 3.28
CA LEU A 381 -9.41 25.05 2.81
C LEU A 381 -8.65 26.05 1.94
N ALA A 382 -7.41 26.42 2.29
CA ALA A 382 -6.60 27.33 1.49
C ALA A 382 -6.30 26.78 0.09
N VAL A 383 -5.86 25.52 -0.04
CA VAL A 383 -5.57 24.94 -1.36
C VAL A 383 -6.86 24.73 -2.18
N GLY A 384 -7.93 24.24 -1.56
CA GLY A 384 -9.21 24.07 -2.25
C GLY A 384 -9.79 25.39 -2.73
N PHE A 385 -9.76 26.42 -1.89
CA PHE A 385 -10.24 27.76 -2.25
C PHE A 385 -9.37 28.43 -3.31
N CYS A 386 -8.05 28.19 -3.30
CA CYS A 386 -7.13 28.70 -4.32
C CYS A 386 -7.57 28.25 -5.72
N PHE A 387 -7.82 26.95 -5.90
CA PHE A 387 -8.30 26.41 -7.17
C PHE A 387 -9.75 26.76 -7.48
N ALA A 388 -10.60 26.87 -6.47
CA ALA A 388 -11.98 27.30 -6.68
C ALA A 388 -12.05 28.71 -7.27
N VAL A 389 -11.28 29.67 -6.73
CA VAL A 389 -11.21 31.03 -7.26
C VAL A 389 -10.57 31.03 -8.65
N THR A 390 -9.45 30.34 -8.84
CA THR A 390 -8.77 30.30 -10.15
C THR A 390 -9.68 29.76 -11.23
N LEU A 391 -10.33 28.60 -11.02
CA LEU A 391 -11.20 27.98 -12.03
C LEU A 391 -12.55 28.66 -12.19
N SER A 392 -12.97 29.51 -11.24
CA SER A 392 -14.18 30.32 -11.44
C SER A 392 -14.00 31.39 -12.52
N VAL A 393 -12.76 31.77 -12.82
CA VAL A 393 -12.42 32.84 -13.78
C VAL A 393 -11.63 32.32 -14.98
N PHE A 394 -10.63 31.46 -14.76
CA PHE A 394 -9.76 30.91 -15.79
C PHE A 394 -10.10 29.42 -16.08
N PRO A 395 -10.24 28.99 -17.35
CA PRO A 395 -10.44 29.80 -18.55
C PRO A 395 -11.86 30.37 -18.81
N PRO A 396 -12.98 29.96 -18.16
CA PRO A 396 -14.32 30.26 -18.68
C PRO A 396 -14.64 31.74 -18.91
N ILE A 397 -14.05 32.66 -18.15
CA ILE A 397 -14.32 34.10 -18.26
C ILE A 397 -13.18 34.80 -19.00
N THR A 398 -11.93 34.47 -18.66
CA THR A 398 -10.75 35.10 -19.27
C THR A 398 -10.64 34.81 -20.76
N ALA A 399 -11.17 33.69 -21.26
CA ALA A 399 -11.20 33.37 -22.68
C ALA A 399 -12.15 34.26 -23.50
N TYR A 400 -13.08 34.98 -22.85
CA TYR A 400 -13.95 35.97 -23.51
C TYR A 400 -13.33 37.37 -23.61
N VAL A 401 -12.12 37.57 -23.07
CA VAL A 401 -11.41 38.84 -23.24
C VAL A 401 -10.93 38.96 -24.68
N ALA A 402 -11.36 40.04 -25.34
CA ALA A 402 -10.99 40.32 -26.71
C ALA A 402 -9.71 41.19 -26.78
N PRO A 403 -8.87 41.03 -27.81
CA PRO A 403 -7.72 41.91 -28.03
C PRO A 403 -8.17 43.35 -28.24
N THR A 404 -7.40 44.29 -27.70
CA THR A 404 -7.64 45.74 -27.83
C THR A 404 -7.17 46.25 -29.20
N SER A 405 -6.14 45.61 -29.78
CA SER A 405 -5.62 45.94 -31.11
C SER A 405 -5.52 44.68 -31.98
N SER A 406 -5.93 44.78 -33.25
CA SER A 406 -5.91 43.67 -34.22
C SER A 406 -4.56 43.45 -34.90
N SER A 407 -3.55 44.29 -34.60
CA SER A 407 -2.25 44.26 -35.29
C SER A 407 -1.28 43.20 -34.75
N MET A 408 -1.39 42.80 -33.48
CA MET A 408 -0.42 41.88 -32.84
C MET A 408 -0.99 40.48 -32.59
N PHE A 409 -2.31 40.36 -32.37
CA PHE A 409 -2.96 39.08 -32.09
C PHE A 409 -4.26 38.92 -32.89
N THR A 410 -4.42 37.75 -33.52
CA THR A 410 -5.73 37.24 -33.93
C THR A 410 -6.47 36.67 -32.71
N PRO A 411 -7.81 36.55 -32.72
CA PRO A 411 -8.55 36.00 -31.58
C PRO A 411 -8.07 34.60 -31.14
N SER A 412 -7.68 33.74 -32.09
CA SER A 412 -7.16 32.41 -31.82
C SER A 412 -5.79 32.43 -31.14
N THR A 413 -4.88 33.28 -31.60
CA THR A 413 -3.54 33.45 -31.00
C THR A 413 -3.59 34.15 -29.66
N PHE A 414 -4.51 35.10 -29.48
CA PHE A 414 -4.74 35.77 -28.20
C PHE A 414 -5.14 34.78 -27.10
N ILE A 415 -6.12 33.91 -27.39
CA ILE A 415 -6.58 32.87 -26.45
C ILE A 415 -5.46 31.87 -26.16
N ALA A 416 -4.72 31.42 -27.17
CA ALA A 416 -3.63 30.48 -26.99
C ALA A 416 -2.47 31.08 -26.17
N PHE A 417 -2.13 32.36 -26.39
CA PHE A 417 -1.13 33.09 -25.62
C PHE A 417 -1.58 33.28 -24.16
N HIS A 418 -2.86 33.54 -23.93
CA HIS A 418 -3.46 33.60 -22.58
C HIS A 418 -3.24 32.29 -21.78
N PHE A 419 -3.44 31.13 -22.39
CA PHE A 419 -3.14 29.84 -21.73
C PHE A 419 -1.65 29.69 -21.41
N LEU A 420 -0.77 30.13 -22.32
CA LEU A 420 0.68 30.10 -22.10
C LEU A 420 1.09 31.00 -20.93
N VAL A 421 0.61 32.24 -20.88
CA VAL A 421 0.92 33.22 -19.82
C VAL A 421 0.49 32.69 -18.44
N PHE A 422 -0.70 32.12 -18.33
CA PHE A 422 -1.17 31.52 -17.07
C PHE A 422 -0.26 30.37 -16.63
N ASN A 423 0.05 29.43 -17.52
CA ASN A 423 0.85 28.25 -17.19
C ASN A 423 2.31 28.62 -16.85
N VAL A 424 2.89 29.61 -17.53
CA VAL A 424 4.22 30.15 -17.19
C VAL A 424 4.18 30.77 -15.79
N GLY A 425 3.14 31.55 -15.48
CA GLY A 425 2.89 32.05 -14.13
C GLY A 425 2.82 30.91 -13.11
N ASP A 426 1.94 29.93 -13.30
CA ASP A 426 1.76 28.79 -12.38
C ASP A 426 3.06 28.01 -12.15
N TYR A 427 3.82 27.76 -13.21
CA TYR A 427 5.13 27.12 -13.12
C TYR A 427 6.12 27.93 -12.29
N LEU A 428 6.28 29.22 -12.59
CA LEU A 428 7.18 30.10 -11.84
C LEU A 428 6.75 30.25 -10.38
N GLY A 429 5.45 30.27 -10.10
CA GLY A 429 4.92 30.28 -8.74
C GLY A 429 5.29 29.03 -7.94
N ARG A 430 5.18 27.84 -8.55
CA ARG A 430 5.58 26.57 -7.91
C ARG A 430 7.10 26.44 -7.79
N PHE A 431 7.84 26.98 -8.76
CA PHE A 431 9.30 27.03 -8.71
C PHE A 431 9.79 27.99 -7.62
N ALA A 432 9.11 29.13 -7.41
CA ALA A 432 9.43 30.07 -6.34
C ALA A 432 9.37 29.42 -4.96
N CYS A 433 8.50 28.41 -4.75
CA CYS A 433 8.44 27.64 -3.51
C CYS A 433 9.74 26.87 -3.19
N ALA A 434 10.67 26.69 -4.13
CA ALA A 434 11.97 26.09 -3.87
C ALA A 434 12.93 27.05 -3.12
N TYR A 435 12.70 28.37 -3.20
CA TYR A 435 13.57 29.37 -2.62
C TYR A 435 13.06 29.84 -1.24
N PRO A 436 13.91 29.83 -0.19
CA PRO A 436 13.50 30.21 1.17
C PRO A 436 12.86 31.60 1.30
N MET A 437 13.26 32.56 0.45
CA MET A 437 12.72 33.93 0.46
C MET A 437 11.20 33.98 0.21
N PHE A 438 10.68 33.05 -0.58
CA PHE A 438 9.26 32.99 -0.96
C PHE A 438 8.47 31.99 -0.11
N GLN A 439 9.08 31.39 0.92
CA GLN A 439 8.43 30.38 1.76
C GLN A 439 7.84 31.00 3.02
N PHE A 440 6.54 30.77 3.25
CA PHE A 440 5.91 31.05 4.54
C PHE A 440 4.95 29.93 4.93
N TRP A 441 5.05 29.52 6.19
CA TRP A 441 4.45 28.27 6.67
C TRP A 441 3.21 28.45 7.55
N LYS A 442 2.93 29.69 8.00
CA LYS A 442 1.85 29.94 8.96
C LYS A 442 0.49 29.73 8.29
N ARG A 443 -0.28 28.77 8.81
CA ARG A 443 -1.64 28.41 8.32
C ARG A 443 -2.61 29.58 8.10
N LYS A 444 -2.59 30.59 8.98
CA LYS A 444 -3.46 31.78 8.86
C LYS A 444 -3.00 32.69 7.71
N GLN A 445 -1.70 32.82 7.50
CA GLN A 445 -1.14 33.60 6.39
C GLN A 445 -1.49 32.93 5.05
N LEU A 446 -1.33 31.61 4.94
CA LEU A 446 -1.71 30.86 3.73
C LEU A 446 -3.21 30.92 3.44
N ALA A 447 -4.06 30.79 4.46
CA ALA A 447 -5.51 30.96 4.28
C ALA A 447 -5.88 32.37 3.85
N SER A 448 -5.27 33.41 4.45
CA SER A 448 -5.48 34.81 4.04
C SER A 448 -4.98 35.08 2.63
N TYR A 449 -3.84 34.50 2.25
CA TYR A 449 -3.27 34.62 0.90
C TYR A 449 -4.17 33.98 -0.15
N SER A 450 -4.71 32.80 0.12
CA SER A 450 -5.72 32.17 -0.73
C SER A 450 -7.00 33.02 -0.82
N LEU A 451 -7.45 33.59 0.30
CA LEU A 451 -8.63 34.47 0.33
C LEU A 451 -8.44 35.75 -0.49
N SER A 452 -7.26 36.38 -0.44
CA SER A 452 -6.98 37.60 -1.22
C SER A 452 -7.07 37.40 -2.73
N ARG A 453 -6.99 36.15 -3.22
CA ARG A 453 -7.16 35.83 -4.65
C ARG A 453 -8.53 36.20 -5.19
N VAL A 454 -9.55 36.32 -4.33
CA VAL A 454 -10.90 36.75 -4.74
C VAL A 454 -10.86 38.10 -5.47
N LEU A 455 -9.88 38.95 -5.15
CA LEU A 455 -9.68 40.24 -5.82
C LEU A 455 -9.41 40.09 -7.33
N PHE A 456 -8.90 38.96 -7.81
CA PHE A 456 -8.72 38.72 -9.25
C PHE A 456 -10.05 38.64 -10.01
N ILE A 457 -11.16 38.23 -9.36
CA ILE A 457 -12.48 38.14 -10.00
C ILE A 457 -12.92 39.51 -10.52
N PRO A 458 -13.09 40.56 -9.68
CA PRO A 458 -13.49 41.88 -10.18
C PRO A 458 -12.42 42.51 -11.09
N LEU A 459 -11.12 42.31 -10.82
CA LEU A 459 -10.05 42.88 -11.65
C LEU A 459 -10.07 42.36 -13.09
N ILE A 460 -10.33 41.06 -13.29
CA ILE A 460 -10.43 40.47 -14.62
C ILE A 460 -11.73 40.87 -15.31
N LEU A 461 -12.84 40.97 -14.56
CA LEU A 461 -14.12 41.43 -15.11
C LEU A 461 -14.08 42.90 -15.56
N MET A 462 -13.14 43.70 -15.06
CA MET A 462 -12.88 45.08 -15.49
C MET A 462 -12.06 45.20 -16.79
N CYS A 463 -11.52 44.10 -17.31
CA CYS A 463 -10.86 44.04 -18.61
C CYS A 463 -11.87 44.03 -19.78
N ASN A 464 -11.37 43.99 -21.02
CA ASN A 464 -12.17 43.98 -22.25
C ASN A 464 -12.89 42.62 -22.50
N VAL A 465 -13.75 42.21 -21.56
CA VAL A 465 -14.57 40.99 -21.66
C VAL A 465 -15.74 41.24 -22.62
N ARG A 466 -15.80 40.51 -23.74
CA ARG A 466 -16.83 40.66 -24.78
C ARG A 466 -17.62 39.38 -24.97
N ALA A 467 -18.41 39.01 -23.98
CA ALA A 467 -19.29 37.85 -24.10
C ALA A 467 -20.68 38.24 -24.63
N PRO A 468 -21.27 37.46 -25.55
CA PRO A 468 -22.62 37.70 -26.06
C PRO A 468 -23.66 37.74 -24.91
N GLY A 469 -24.53 38.75 -24.90
CA GLY A 469 -25.59 38.90 -23.91
C GLY A 469 -25.13 39.39 -22.52
N MET A 470 -23.86 39.79 -22.37
CA MET A 470 -23.31 40.15 -21.06
C MET A 470 -23.55 41.62 -20.66
N GLY A 471 -24.13 42.46 -21.52
CA GLY A 471 -24.49 43.85 -21.20
C GLY A 471 -23.31 44.76 -20.78
N LEU A 472 -22.08 44.24 -20.87
CA LEU A 472 -20.81 44.91 -20.58
C LEU A 472 -20.26 45.63 -21.82
N ASP A 473 -21.12 46.19 -22.68
CA ASP A 473 -20.72 47.03 -23.83
C ASP A 473 -20.23 48.43 -23.41
N LYS A 474 -20.00 48.65 -22.11
CA LYS A 474 -19.39 49.88 -21.59
C LYS A 474 -17.88 49.84 -21.84
N THR A 475 -17.27 51.02 -21.97
CA THR A 475 -15.82 51.16 -22.09
C THR A 475 -15.12 50.42 -20.92
N PRO A 476 -14.22 49.46 -21.21
CA PRO A 476 -13.54 48.73 -20.16
C PRO A 476 -12.67 49.70 -19.35
N LEU A 477 -12.66 49.55 -18.01
CA LEU A 477 -11.79 50.34 -17.13
C LEU A 477 -10.31 50.08 -17.44
N PHE A 478 -9.97 48.82 -17.77
CA PHE A 478 -8.65 48.44 -18.25
C PHE A 478 -8.70 48.10 -19.74
N ASN A 479 -8.41 49.09 -20.59
CA ASN A 479 -8.32 48.96 -22.03
C ASN A 479 -6.87 48.72 -22.50
N SER A 480 -6.21 47.70 -21.95
CA SER A 480 -4.84 47.34 -22.29
C SER A 480 -4.62 45.84 -22.20
N ASP A 481 -4.21 45.23 -23.31
CA ASP A 481 -3.89 43.81 -23.40
C ASP A 481 -2.74 43.43 -22.44
N PHE A 482 -1.78 44.34 -22.22
CA PHE A 482 -0.69 44.14 -21.27
C PHE A 482 -1.18 43.97 -19.83
N ILE A 483 -2.12 44.83 -19.39
CA ILE A 483 -2.70 44.75 -18.04
C ILE A 483 -3.44 43.41 -17.88
N PHE A 484 -4.19 42.99 -18.88
CA PHE A 484 -4.87 41.69 -18.87
C PHE A 484 -3.87 40.54 -18.73
N PHE A 485 -2.85 40.45 -19.59
CA PHE A 485 -1.85 39.38 -19.50
C PHE A 485 -1.05 39.43 -18.20
N PHE A 486 -0.77 40.62 -17.67
CA PHE A 486 -0.12 40.76 -16.36
C PHE A 486 -1.00 40.22 -15.23
N LEU A 487 -2.31 40.51 -15.23
CA LEU A 487 -3.25 39.95 -14.27
C LEU A 487 -3.38 38.43 -14.39
N VAL A 488 -3.40 37.89 -15.62
CA VAL A 488 -3.41 36.44 -15.89
C VAL A 488 -2.12 35.78 -15.39
N PHE A 489 -0.97 36.41 -15.63
CA PHE A 489 0.32 35.95 -15.11
C PHE A 489 0.32 35.94 -13.58
N LEU A 490 -0.13 37.01 -12.93
CA LEU A 490 -0.23 37.08 -11.47
C LEU A 490 -1.21 36.05 -10.90
N LEU A 491 -2.35 35.84 -11.57
CA LEU A 491 -3.32 34.80 -11.19
C LEU A 491 -2.66 33.42 -11.21
N GLY A 492 -1.92 33.11 -12.27
CA GLY A 492 -1.12 31.87 -12.41
C GLY A 492 -0.02 31.77 -11.35
N PHE A 493 0.83 32.79 -11.23
CA PHE A 493 1.94 32.83 -10.28
C PHE A 493 1.48 32.60 -8.85
N THR A 494 0.48 33.35 -8.42
CA THR A 494 -0.07 33.19 -7.07
C THR A 494 -0.76 31.82 -6.91
N ASN A 495 -1.31 31.22 -7.99
CA ASN A 495 -1.97 29.90 -7.93
C ASN A 495 -0.95 28.82 -7.62
N GLY A 496 0.12 28.80 -8.42
CA GLY A 496 1.21 27.86 -8.28
C GLY A 496 1.92 28.01 -6.94
N HIS A 497 2.16 29.25 -6.52
CA HIS A 497 2.81 29.56 -5.25
C HIS A 497 1.96 29.14 -4.04
N CYS A 498 0.68 29.52 -4.01
CA CYS A 498 -0.24 29.13 -2.93
C CYS A 498 -0.42 27.61 -2.86
N CYS A 499 -0.59 26.96 -4.02
CA CYS A 499 -0.70 25.50 -4.11
C CYS A 499 0.58 24.82 -3.59
N GLY A 500 1.75 25.23 -4.09
CA GLY A 500 3.03 24.67 -3.69
C GLY A 500 3.26 24.78 -2.18
N LEU A 501 3.07 25.97 -1.60
CA LEU A 501 3.23 26.15 -0.15
C LEU A 501 2.23 25.31 0.67
N CYS A 502 0.96 25.21 0.25
CA CYS A 502 -0.03 24.39 0.94
C CYS A 502 0.31 22.89 0.86
N MET A 503 0.69 22.40 -0.33
CA MET A 503 1.00 20.98 -0.54
C MET A 503 2.34 20.57 0.10
N MET A 504 3.30 21.50 0.24
CA MET A 504 4.53 21.26 1.00
C MET A 504 4.30 21.28 2.51
N SER A 505 3.45 22.19 3.01
CA SER A 505 3.27 22.39 4.46
C SER A 505 2.26 21.45 5.10
N ALA A 506 1.16 21.11 4.41
CA ALA A 506 0.09 20.29 4.99
C ALA A 506 0.58 18.92 5.50
N PRO A 507 1.38 18.15 4.73
CA PRO A 507 1.92 16.87 5.19
C PRO A 507 3.31 16.97 5.83
N SER A 508 3.94 18.14 5.95
CA SER A 508 5.32 18.24 6.47
C SER A 508 5.37 18.20 7.99
N THR A 509 6.14 17.28 8.57
CA THR A 509 6.43 17.27 10.01
C THR A 509 7.32 18.43 10.45
N GLU A 510 8.13 18.96 9.53
CA GLU A 510 9.05 20.08 9.80
C GLU A 510 8.30 21.42 9.88
N HIS A 511 7.37 21.66 8.97
CA HIS A 511 6.66 22.94 8.86
C HIS A 511 5.28 22.91 9.54
N ASN A 512 4.74 21.73 9.82
CA ASN A 512 3.47 21.53 10.51
C ASN A 512 3.63 20.59 11.70
N GLY A 513 4.06 21.15 12.83
CA GLY A 513 4.25 20.41 14.09
C GLY A 513 2.98 19.79 14.71
N ARG A 514 1.82 19.83 14.04
CA ARG A 514 0.60 19.12 14.46
C ARG A 514 0.47 17.73 13.82
N ILE A 515 1.24 17.46 12.78
CA ILE A 515 1.23 16.19 12.06
C ILE A 515 2.41 15.36 12.56
N ARG A 516 2.11 14.13 12.97
CA ARG A 516 3.14 13.13 13.29
C ARG A 516 3.61 12.48 12.00
N SER A 517 4.81 11.90 12.01
CA SER A 517 5.35 11.14 10.87
C SER A 517 4.29 10.19 10.31
N GLU A 518 3.72 9.33 11.12
CA GLU A 518 2.69 8.35 10.74
C GLU A 518 1.50 8.87 9.91
N GLN A 519 1.16 10.16 10.06
CA GLN A 519 0.00 10.80 9.46
C GLN A 519 0.31 11.50 8.13
N VAL A 520 1.59 11.62 7.74
CA VAL A 520 2.06 12.38 6.56
C VAL A 520 1.40 11.91 5.26
N ASP A 521 1.33 10.59 5.02
CA ASP A 521 0.74 10.06 3.79
C ASP A 521 -0.75 10.38 3.69
N THR A 522 -1.46 10.29 4.82
CA THR A 522 -2.89 10.56 4.91
C THR A 522 -3.18 12.06 4.84
N ALA A 523 -2.33 12.90 5.45
CA ALA A 523 -2.39 14.34 5.34
C ALA A 523 -2.20 14.80 3.88
N ALA A 524 -1.27 14.20 3.15
CA ALA A 524 -1.05 14.49 1.73
C ALA A 524 -2.25 14.08 0.87
N MET A 525 -2.84 12.90 1.12
CA MET A 525 -4.05 12.45 0.42
C MET A 525 -5.25 13.37 0.68
N VAL A 526 -5.45 13.82 1.92
CA VAL A 526 -6.54 14.76 2.27
C VAL A 526 -6.33 16.12 1.63
N ALA A 527 -5.09 16.64 1.61
CA ALA A 527 -4.78 17.89 0.94
C ALA A 527 -5.02 17.79 -0.58
N GLN A 528 -4.61 16.68 -1.20
CA GLN A 528 -4.88 16.41 -2.62
C GLN A 528 -6.37 16.30 -2.92
N PHE A 529 -7.14 15.64 -2.05
CA PHE A 529 -8.60 15.60 -2.18
C PHE A 529 -9.21 17.01 -2.12
N SER A 530 -8.74 17.85 -1.20
CA SER A 530 -9.19 19.23 -1.09
C SER A 530 -8.85 20.06 -2.33
N LEU A 531 -7.68 19.85 -2.92
CA LEU A 531 -7.27 20.46 -4.19
C LEU A 531 -8.24 20.08 -5.32
N VAL A 532 -8.51 18.78 -5.50
CA VAL A 532 -9.44 18.29 -6.54
C VAL A 532 -10.87 18.77 -6.29
N GLY A 533 -11.31 18.81 -5.03
CA GLY A 533 -12.59 19.40 -4.64
C GLY A 533 -12.66 20.89 -5.00
N GLY A 534 -11.55 21.61 -4.84
CA GLY A 534 -11.41 23.00 -5.30
C GLY A 534 -11.55 23.16 -6.81
N LEU A 535 -10.96 22.26 -7.59
CA LEU A 535 -11.12 22.25 -9.05
C LEU A 535 -12.61 22.06 -9.43
N ALA A 536 -13.28 21.06 -8.86
CA ALA A 536 -14.69 20.80 -9.12
C ALA A 536 -15.58 21.98 -8.69
N ALA A 537 -15.34 22.54 -7.50
CA ALA A 537 -16.08 23.69 -6.99
C ALA A 537 -15.86 24.94 -7.85
N GLY A 538 -14.65 25.19 -8.34
CA GLY A 538 -14.35 26.30 -9.22
C GLY A 538 -15.02 26.18 -10.58
N SER A 539 -15.01 24.98 -11.17
CA SER A 539 -15.76 24.71 -12.41
C SER A 539 -17.25 24.96 -12.24
N ALA A 540 -17.86 24.54 -11.13
CA ALA A 540 -19.26 24.85 -10.81
C ALA A 540 -19.50 26.35 -10.58
N ALA A 541 -18.58 27.01 -9.86
CA ALA A 541 -18.66 28.44 -9.58
C ALA A 541 -18.54 29.29 -10.85
N SER A 542 -17.84 28.84 -11.88
CA SER A 542 -17.73 29.56 -13.16
C SER A 542 -19.10 29.86 -13.79
N PHE A 543 -20.07 28.94 -13.68
CA PHE A 543 -21.45 29.16 -14.12
C PHE A 543 -22.18 30.22 -13.30
N ALA A 544 -21.95 30.24 -11.98
CA ALA A 544 -22.54 31.24 -11.10
C ALA A 544 -21.96 32.63 -11.40
N VAL A 545 -20.64 32.74 -11.61
CA VAL A 545 -20.02 34.00 -12.02
C VAL A 545 -20.55 34.44 -13.38
N ARG A 546 -20.65 33.54 -14.36
CA ARG A 546 -21.29 33.85 -15.66
C ARG A 546 -22.70 34.40 -15.47
N ARG A 547 -23.56 33.73 -14.69
CA ARG A 547 -24.95 34.17 -14.40
C ARG A 547 -25.01 35.53 -13.73
N MET A 548 -24.10 35.81 -12.80
CA MET A 548 -24.04 37.10 -12.09
C MET A 548 -23.62 38.23 -13.04
N VAL A 549 -22.73 37.96 -13.99
CA VAL A 549 -22.20 38.97 -14.91
C VAL A 549 -23.14 39.20 -16.10
N CYS A 550 -23.70 38.14 -16.72
CA CYS A 550 -24.56 38.29 -17.90
C CYS A 550 -26.05 38.46 -17.61
N GLY A 551 -26.52 38.18 -16.39
CA GLY A 551 -27.96 38.10 -16.12
C GLY A 551 -28.69 36.93 -16.79
N CYS A 552 -27.97 36.11 -17.56
CA CYS A 552 -28.46 35.09 -18.50
C CYS A 552 -28.40 33.66 -17.92
N ASN A 553 -29.16 32.71 -18.47
CA ASN A 553 -29.06 31.31 -18.07
C ASN A 553 -27.66 30.77 -18.41
N PRO A 554 -26.83 30.38 -17.42
CA PRO A 554 -25.43 30.01 -17.67
C PRO A 554 -25.26 28.66 -18.39
N PHE A 555 -26.35 27.91 -18.55
CA PHE A 555 -26.38 26.60 -19.23
C PHE A 555 -26.86 26.67 -20.68
N LEU A 556 -27.38 27.81 -21.12
CA LEU A 556 -27.76 28.05 -22.52
C LEU A 556 -26.67 28.92 -23.13
N GLY A 557 -26.02 28.38 -24.16
CA GLY A 557 -24.86 28.96 -24.84
C GLY A 557 -25.13 30.34 -25.39
#